data_AF-A0A8J6E9E3-F1
#
_entry.id   AF-A0A8J6E9E3-F1
#
_cell.length_a   1.000
_cell.length_b   1.000
_cell.length_c   1.000
_cell.angle_alpha   90.00
_cell.angle_beta   90.00
_cell.angle_gamma   90.00
#
_symmetry.space_group_name_H-M   'P 1'
#
loop_
_entity.id
_entity.type
_entity.pdbx_description
1 polymer ?
#
loop_
_entity_poly.entity_id
_entity_poly.type
_entity_poly.pdbx_seq_one_letter_code
_entity_poly.pdbx_strand_id
1 'polypeptide(L)'
;MFSWLGNDDRRKKDPEVFQTVSDGLKKLYKTKLLPLEEYYKFHEFHSPALEDADFDNKPMILLVGQYSTGKTTFIRYLLEQDFPGMRIGPEPTTDSFIAVMQGDVEGVIPGNALVVDPKKPFRKLNAFGNAFLNRFVCAQLPNPVLESISVIDTPGILSGEKQRISRGEGLRTAVRYNMSRSGDLMQSQDFNKFQPLKNKLLETVDEMLAHDIAHLMILVRQEETQKPVQMVKGGAFEGTQNGPFGHGYGEGAGEGIDDADWVVARDKPMYDEIFYTLSPVNGKITGANAKREMVKSKLPNTVLGKIWKLADIDKDGLLDDEEFALANHLIKVKLEGHELPNDLPCHLIPPSKRKVIE
;
A
#
# COMPACT_ATOMS: atom_id res chain seq x y z
N MET A 1 12.17 -64.32 -24.66
CA MET A 1 13.09 -63.47 -23.90
C MET A 1 13.05 -62.10 -24.56
N PHE A 2 12.59 -61.09 -23.82
CA PHE A 2 12.32 -59.73 -24.27
C PHE A 2 13.57 -59.01 -24.79
N SER A 3 13.39 -58.11 -25.77
CA SER A 3 14.14 -56.84 -25.83
C SER A 3 13.31 -55.81 -26.59
N TRP A 4 12.48 -55.11 -25.82
CA TRP A 4 11.98 -53.78 -26.12
C TRP A 4 13.12 -52.80 -25.90
N LEU A 5 13.43 -51.95 -26.86
CA LEU A 5 14.07 -50.65 -26.64
C LEU A 5 13.69 -49.75 -27.82
N GLY A 6 12.67 -48.94 -27.56
CA GLY A 6 12.14 -47.97 -28.51
C GLY A 6 13.11 -46.82 -28.72
N ASN A 7 13.17 -46.37 -29.97
CA ASN A 7 13.60 -45.02 -30.30
C ASN A 7 12.59 -44.03 -29.69
N ASP A 8 12.87 -43.53 -28.50
CA ASP A 8 12.20 -42.35 -27.97
C ASP A 8 13.05 -41.12 -28.32
N ASP A 9 13.04 -40.78 -29.61
CA ASP A 9 13.58 -39.52 -30.17
C ASP A 9 12.58 -38.36 -29.95
N ARG A 10 11.98 -38.29 -28.75
CA ARG A 10 11.16 -37.15 -28.34
C ARG A 10 12.03 -36.11 -27.63
N ARG A 11 12.66 -35.29 -28.47
CA ARG A 11 12.91 -33.86 -28.27
C ARG A 11 13.19 -33.46 -26.82
N LYS A 12 14.46 -33.51 -26.42
CA LYS A 12 15.01 -32.47 -25.54
C LYS A 12 14.86 -31.14 -26.26
N LYS A 13 13.73 -30.46 -26.09
CA LYS A 13 13.67 -29.02 -26.36
C LYS A 13 14.56 -28.38 -25.30
N ASP A 14 15.59 -27.67 -25.74
CA ASP A 14 16.35 -26.79 -24.85
C ASP A 14 15.36 -25.94 -24.02
N PRO A 15 15.62 -25.70 -22.73
CA PRO A 15 14.76 -24.84 -21.92
C PRO A 15 14.67 -23.49 -22.64
N GLU A 16 13.46 -23.10 -23.03
CA GLU A 16 13.24 -21.80 -23.66
C GLU A 16 13.74 -20.73 -22.70
N VAL A 17 14.84 -20.08 -23.06
CA VAL A 17 15.43 -19.02 -22.25
C VAL A 17 14.54 -17.79 -22.38
N PHE A 18 13.79 -17.48 -21.32
CA PHE A 18 13.00 -16.26 -21.23
C PHE A 18 13.92 -15.08 -20.84
N GLN A 19 13.71 -13.90 -21.44
CA GLN A 19 14.45 -12.68 -21.09
C GLN A 19 13.99 -12.11 -19.75
N THR A 20 12.67 -12.16 -19.48
CA THR A 20 12.08 -11.82 -18.19
C THR A 20 10.96 -12.79 -17.81
N VAL A 21 10.62 -12.86 -16.52
CA VAL A 21 9.47 -13.62 -16.01
C VAL A 21 8.17 -13.12 -16.65
N SER A 22 8.00 -11.81 -16.84
CA SER A 22 6.79 -11.24 -17.46
C SER A 22 6.63 -11.72 -18.91
N ASP A 23 7.72 -11.70 -19.69
CA ASP A 23 7.70 -12.23 -21.07
C ASP A 23 7.38 -13.73 -21.10
N GLY A 24 7.88 -14.48 -20.12
CA GLY A 24 7.58 -15.89 -19.94
C GLY A 24 6.09 -16.13 -19.69
N LEU A 25 5.50 -15.40 -18.74
CA LEU A 25 4.06 -15.47 -18.44
C LEU A 25 3.20 -15.07 -19.65
N LYS A 26 3.57 -13.98 -20.34
CA LYS A 26 2.88 -13.49 -21.55
C LYS A 26 2.91 -14.53 -22.67
N LYS A 27 4.05 -15.19 -22.88
CA LYS A 27 4.19 -16.25 -23.88
C LYS A 27 3.40 -17.49 -23.50
N LEU A 28 3.46 -17.95 -22.25
CA LEU A 28 2.66 -19.09 -21.79
C LEU A 28 1.17 -18.82 -21.94
N TYR A 29 0.69 -17.63 -21.54
CA TYR A 29 -0.69 -17.23 -21.74
C TYR A 29 -1.12 -17.36 -23.21
N LYS A 30 -0.41 -16.69 -24.13
CA LYS A 30 -0.77 -16.66 -25.55
C LYS A 30 -0.69 -18.02 -26.24
N THR A 31 0.22 -18.89 -25.81
CA THR A 31 0.49 -20.16 -26.50
C THR A 31 -0.22 -21.36 -25.89
N LYS A 32 -0.47 -21.36 -24.58
CA LYS A 32 -1.02 -22.50 -23.83
C LYS A 32 -2.45 -22.25 -23.36
N LEU A 33 -2.75 -21.06 -22.84
CA LEU A 33 -4.06 -20.77 -22.21
C LEU A 33 -5.07 -20.13 -23.17
N LEU A 34 -4.66 -19.09 -23.92
CA LEU A 34 -5.54 -18.35 -24.83
C LEU A 34 -6.26 -19.27 -25.86
N PRO A 35 -5.60 -20.28 -26.48
CA PRO A 35 -6.30 -21.19 -27.38
C PRO A 35 -7.42 -22.00 -26.71
N LEU A 36 -7.28 -22.30 -25.41
CA LEU A 36 -8.33 -22.97 -24.62
C LEU A 36 -9.48 -21.99 -24.33
N GLU A 37 -9.15 -20.76 -23.94
CA GLU A 37 -10.13 -19.71 -23.66
C GLU A 37 -10.99 -19.38 -24.90
N GLU A 38 -10.36 -19.22 -26.07
CA GLU A 38 -11.06 -18.96 -27.33
C GLU A 38 -11.93 -20.14 -27.76
N TYR A 39 -11.42 -21.36 -27.64
CA TYR A 39 -12.14 -22.57 -28.05
C TYR A 39 -13.41 -22.79 -27.22
N TYR A 40 -13.35 -22.56 -25.90
CA TYR A 40 -14.51 -22.67 -25.01
C TYR A 40 -15.26 -21.37 -24.78
N LYS A 41 -14.94 -20.31 -25.55
CA LYS A 41 -15.58 -19.00 -25.45
C LYS A 41 -15.57 -18.43 -24.03
N PHE A 42 -14.49 -18.67 -23.28
CA PHE A 42 -14.35 -18.26 -21.87
C PHE A 42 -14.65 -16.76 -21.67
N HIS A 43 -14.29 -15.94 -22.65
CA HIS A 43 -14.50 -14.49 -22.66
C HIS A 43 -15.97 -14.06 -22.69
N GLU A 44 -16.88 -14.92 -23.14
CA GLU A 44 -18.32 -14.64 -23.09
C GLU A 44 -18.89 -14.82 -21.67
N PHE A 45 -18.19 -15.55 -20.79
CA PHE A 45 -18.71 -15.96 -19.48
C PHE A 45 -18.01 -15.34 -18.29
N HIS A 46 -16.69 -15.21 -18.36
CA HIS A 46 -15.86 -14.88 -17.21
C HIS A 46 -15.11 -13.57 -17.41
N SER A 47 -14.01 -13.61 -18.16
CA SER A 47 -13.15 -12.44 -18.38
C SER A 47 -12.66 -12.39 -19.82
N PRO A 48 -12.52 -11.18 -20.41
CA PRO A 48 -11.94 -10.99 -21.73
C PRO A 48 -10.47 -11.41 -21.76
N ALA A 49 -9.97 -11.66 -22.97
CA ALA A 49 -8.58 -12.03 -23.21
C ALA A 49 -7.61 -11.01 -22.60
N LEU A 50 -6.48 -11.48 -22.09
CA LEU A 50 -5.40 -10.62 -21.64
C LEU A 50 -4.67 -10.01 -22.83
N GLU A 51 -4.41 -8.72 -22.74
CA GLU A 51 -3.64 -7.94 -23.69
C GLU A 51 -2.23 -7.71 -23.15
N ASP A 52 -1.32 -7.27 -24.01
CA ASP A 52 0.06 -6.98 -23.63
C ASP A 52 0.14 -5.98 -22.47
N ALA A 53 -0.77 -5.00 -22.46
CA ALA A 53 -0.91 -4.05 -21.37
C ALA A 53 -1.14 -4.75 -20.01
N ASP A 54 -1.84 -5.87 -19.92
CA ASP A 54 -2.07 -6.55 -18.63
C ASP A 54 -0.77 -7.12 -18.02
N PHE A 55 0.25 -7.40 -18.85
CA PHE A 55 1.55 -7.91 -18.43
C PHE A 55 2.60 -6.81 -18.23
N ASP A 56 2.49 -5.74 -19.03
CA ASP A 56 3.51 -4.69 -19.11
C ASP A 56 3.20 -3.52 -18.15
N ASN A 57 2.01 -3.48 -17.55
CA ASN A 57 1.60 -2.39 -16.66
C ASN A 57 2.26 -2.45 -15.28
N LYS A 58 2.42 -1.25 -14.71
CA LYS A 58 2.91 -1.06 -13.34
C LYS A 58 1.90 -1.62 -12.32
N PRO A 59 2.38 -2.05 -11.14
CA PRO A 59 1.51 -2.40 -10.04
C PRO A 59 0.50 -1.28 -9.73
N MET A 60 -0.78 -1.66 -9.59
CA MET A 60 -1.87 -0.73 -9.30
C MET A 60 -2.37 -0.90 -7.86
N ILE A 61 -2.44 0.20 -7.12
CA ILE A 61 -2.98 0.25 -5.76
C ILE A 61 -4.40 0.82 -5.82
N LEU A 62 -5.39 0.05 -5.35
CA LEU A 62 -6.79 0.48 -5.28
C LEU A 62 -7.15 0.94 -3.88
N LEU A 63 -7.57 2.19 -3.73
CA LEU A 63 -8.03 2.71 -2.44
C LEU A 63 -9.54 2.59 -2.30
N VAL A 64 -10.00 1.89 -1.27
CA VAL A 64 -11.43 1.67 -1.01
C VAL A 64 -11.77 2.13 0.42
N GLY A 65 -12.89 2.85 0.57
CA GLY A 65 -13.30 3.38 1.86
C GLY A 65 -14.55 4.25 1.76
N GLN A 66 -15.16 4.54 2.90
CA GLN A 66 -16.36 5.38 2.96
C GLN A 66 -16.06 6.84 2.54
N TYR A 67 -17.09 7.67 2.46
CA TYR A 67 -16.90 9.10 2.23
C TYR A 67 -16.09 9.73 3.35
N SER A 68 -15.29 10.75 2.98
CA SER A 68 -14.50 11.54 3.91
C SER A 68 -13.47 10.77 4.75
N THR A 69 -13.10 9.54 4.37
CA THR A 69 -12.02 8.77 5.04
C THR A 69 -10.62 9.18 4.59
N GLY A 70 -10.48 10.24 3.81
CA GLY A 70 -9.18 10.76 3.38
C GLY A 70 -8.50 10.03 2.21
N LYS A 71 -9.20 9.25 1.39
CA LYS A 71 -8.60 8.53 0.23
C LYS A 71 -7.83 9.46 -0.72
N THR A 72 -8.50 10.51 -1.21
CA THR A 72 -7.90 11.51 -2.10
C THR A 72 -6.74 12.24 -1.41
N THR A 73 -6.89 12.58 -0.13
CA THR A 73 -5.83 13.19 0.69
C THR A 73 -4.65 12.24 0.88
N PHE A 74 -4.90 10.95 0.99
CA PHE A 74 -3.87 9.94 1.15
C PHE A 74 -3.03 9.78 -0.13
N ILE A 75 -3.66 9.81 -1.31
CA ILE A 75 -2.91 9.85 -2.58
C ILE A 75 -2.05 11.09 -2.64
N ARG A 76 -2.63 12.27 -2.35
CA ARG A 76 -1.89 13.54 -2.30
C ARG A 76 -0.69 13.49 -1.36
N TYR A 77 -0.87 12.88 -0.20
CA TYR A 77 0.20 12.67 0.78
C TYR A 77 1.32 11.80 0.20
N LEU A 78 0.99 10.63 -0.37
CA LEU A 78 2.00 9.74 -0.97
C LEU A 78 2.80 10.41 -2.09
N LEU A 79 2.13 11.21 -2.92
CA LEU A 79 2.75 11.90 -4.05
C LEU A 79 3.48 13.19 -3.64
N GLU A 80 3.22 13.71 -2.44
CA GLU A 80 3.56 15.08 -1.99
C GLU A 80 3.19 16.18 -3.01
N GLN A 81 2.16 15.90 -3.81
CA GLN A 81 1.78 16.72 -4.95
C GLN A 81 0.27 16.61 -5.20
N ASP A 82 -0.33 17.71 -5.62
CA ASP A 82 -1.69 17.73 -6.14
C ASP A 82 -1.73 17.04 -7.51
N PHE A 83 -2.83 16.33 -7.81
CA PHE A 83 -3.00 15.66 -9.10
C PHE A 83 -4.27 16.13 -9.83
N PRO A 84 -4.28 16.11 -11.17
CA PRO A 84 -5.41 16.59 -11.96
C PRO A 84 -6.73 15.91 -11.62
N GLY A 85 -7.79 16.70 -11.51
CA GLY A 85 -9.13 16.19 -11.24
C GLY A 85 -9.39 15.82 -9.77
N MET A 86 -8.42 16.00 -8.87
CA MET A 86 -8.65 15.81 -7.44
C MET A 86 -9.66 16.83 -6.89
N ARG A 87 -10.52 16.38 -5.96
CA ARG A 87 -11.46 17.25 -5.23
C ARG A 87 -11.48 16.86 -3.75
N ILE A 88 -10.88 17.70 -2.91
CA ILE A 88 -10.91 17.53 -1.45
C ILE A 88 -11.94 18.51 -0.88
N GLY A 89 -12.95 17.99 -0.19
CA GLY A 89 -13.95 18.80 0.50
C GLY A 89 -14.72 17.97 1.54
N PRO A 90 -15.43 18.63 2.48
CA PRO A 90 -16.19 17.96 3.54
C PRO A 90 -17.47 17.28 3.05
N GLU A 91 -17.96 17.64 1.87
CA GLU A 91 -19.09 17.01 1.19
C GLU A 91 -18.61 15.80 0.36
N PRO A 92 -19.49 14.88 -0.10
CA PRO A 92 -19.09 13.80 -1.01
C PRO A 92 -18.56 14.35 -2.35
N THR A 93 -17.26 14.65 -2.40
CA THR A 93 -16.60 15.34 -3.52
C THR A 93 -16.14 14.40 -4.64
N THR A 94 -15.70 13.19 -4.29
CA THR A 94 -15.24 12.19 -5.26
C THR A 94 -16.39 11.25 -5.63
N ASP A 95 -17.06 11.52 -6.75
CA ASP A 95 -18.13 10.70 -7.31
C ASP A 95 -17.69 9.83 -8.50
N SER A 96 -16.41 9.93 -8.85
CA SER A 96 -15.79 9.34 -10.03
C SER A 96 -14.55 8.54 -9.65
N PHE A 97 -14.25 7.51 -10.42
CA PHE A 97 -13.00 6.75 -10.31
C PHE A 97 -11.88 7.55 -10.98
N ILE A 98 -10.75 7.69 -10.30
CA ILE A 98 -9.59 8.42 -10.81
C ILE A 98 -8.39 7.49 -10.83
N ALA A 99 -7.93 7.09 -12.01
CA ALA A 99 -6.68 6.39 -12.20
C ALA A 99 -5.52 7.41 -12.29
N VAL A 100 -4.76 7.55 -11.21
CA VAL A 100 -3.58 8.41 -11.13
C VAL A 100 -2.37 7.63 -11.64
N MET A 101 -1.80 8.09 -12.76
CA MET A 101 -0.73 7.39 -13.47
C MET A 101 0.37 8.36 -13.90
N GLN A 102 1.56 7.82 -14.18
CA GLN A 102 2.64 8.60 -14.80
C GLN A 102 2.20 9.14 -16.16
N GLY A 103 2.56 10.39 -16.43
CA GLY A 103 2.56 10.99 -17.75
C GLY A 103 3.63 12.07 -17.86
N ASP A 104 4.04 12.40 -19.08
CA ASP A 104 5.05 13.43 -19.31
C ASP A 104 4.51 14.84 -19.07
N VAL A 105 3.20 15.01 -19.21
CA VAL A 105 2.48 16.28 -19.06
C VAL A 105 1.31 16.08 -18.12
N GLU A 106 1.06 17.09 -17.30
CA GLU A 106 -0.09 17.13 -16.42
C GLU A 106 -1.39 17.24 -17.22
N GLY A 107 -2.34 16.32 -16.97
CA GLY A 107 -3.61 16.31 -17.70
C GLY A 107 -4.60 15.26 -17.21
N VAL A 108 -5.83 15.34 -17.74
CA VAL A 108 -6.91 14.38 -17.49
C VAL A 108 -7.36 13.75 -18.80
N ILE A 109 -7.39 12.42 -18.84
CA ILE A 109 -7.93 11.64 -19.95
C ILE A 109 -9.31 11.09 -19.54
N PRO A 110 -10.39 11.44 -20.27
CA PRO A 110 -11.72 10.88 -20.02
C PRO A 110 -11.77 9.37 -20.26
N GLY A 111 -12.61 8.65 -19.51
CA GLY A 111 -12.73 7.19 -19.59
C GLY A 111 -13.01 6.66 -21.01
N ASN A 112 -13.83 7.35 -21.80
CA ASN A 112 -14.12 6.96 -23.18
C ASN A 112 -12.87 6.95 -24.09
N ALA A 113 -11.94 7.89 -23.87
CA ALA A 113 -10.66 7.93 -24.59
C ALA A 113 -9.66 6.93 -24.00
N LEU A 114 -9.75 6.67 -22.70
CA LEU A 114 -8.83 5.79 -22.00
C LEU A 114 -9.03 4.31 -22.34
N VAL A 115 -10.26 3.87 -22.59
CA VAL A 115 -10.56 2.47 -22.94
C VAL A 115 -10.19 2.11 -24.39
N VAL A 116 -9.90 3.09 -25.24
CA VAL A 116 -9.44 2.85 -26.62
C VAL A 116 -7.92 2.86 -26.73
N ASP A 117 -7.19 3.25 -25.68
CA ASP A 117 -5.74 3.26 -25.66
C ASP A 117 -5.19 1.83 -25.41
N PRO A 118 -4.51 1.20 -26.39
CA PRO A 118 -3.98 -0.15 -26.25
C PRO A 118 -2.80 -0.24 -25.26
N LYS A 119 -2.21 0.89 -24.85
CA LYS A 119 -1.11 0.92 -23.88
C LYS A 119 -1.61 0.93 -22.44
N LYS A 120 -2.92 1.10 -22.22
CA LYS A 120 -3.52 1.25 -20.89
C LYS A 120 -4.35 0.02 -20.52
N PRO A 121 -4.33 -0.43 -19.26
CA PRO A 121 -4.98 -1.68 -18.84
C PRO A 121 -6.50 -1.50 -18.61
N PHE A 122 -7.13 -0.54 -19.30
CA PHE A 122 -8.51 -0.13 -18.99
C PHE A 122 -9.51 -0.49 -20.08
N ARG A 123 -9.08 -1.05 -21.21
CA ARG A 123 -9.95 -1.40 -22.33
C ARG A 123 -11.14 -2.28 -21.94
N LYS A 124 -10.92 -3.20 -21.01
CA LYS A 124 -11.94 -4.11 -20.45
C LYS A 124 -13.07 -3.37 -19.73
N LEU A 125 -12.83 -2.14 -19.25
CA LEU A 125 -13.84 -1.32 -18.60
C LEU A 125 -14.92 -0.82 -19.58
N ASN A 126 -14.70 -0.93 -20.89
CA ASN A 126 -15.73 -0.65 -21.89
C ASN A 126 -17.01 -1.49 -21.68
N ALA A 127 -16.89 -2.68 -21.07
CA ALA A 127 -18.02 -3.54 -20.73
C ALA A 127 -19.02 -2.93 -19.73
N PHE A 128 -18.60 -1.92 -18.95
CA PHE A 128 -19.50 -1.21 -18.02
C PHE A 128 -20.31 -0.10 -18.70
N GLY A 129 -20.01 0.22 -19.97
CA GLY A 129 -20.74 1.18 -20.79
C GLY A 129 -20.54 2.65 -20.39
N ASN A 130 -21.14 3.55 -21.19
CA ASN A 130 -20.92 4.99 -21.11
C ASN A 130 -21.25 5.60 -19.73
N ALA A 131 -22.22 5.05 -19.00
CA ALA A 131 -22.60 5.55 -17.68
C ALA A 131 -21.45 5.44 -16.66
N PHE A 132 -20.67 4.36 -16.72
CA PHE A 132 -19.47 4.18 -15.93
C PHE A 132 -18.31 5.01 -16.48
N LEU A 133 -18.06 4.96 -17.79
CA LEU A 133 -16.93 5.64 -18.43
C LEU A 133 -16.97 7.16 -18.27
N ASN A 134 -18.17 7.76 -18.19
CA ASN A 134 -18.33 9.18 -17.89
C ASN A 134 -17.96 9.55 -16.44
N ARG A 135 -17.84 8.56 -15.56
CA ARG A 135 -17.40 8.69 -14.15
C ARG A 135 -16.05 8.02 -13.92
N PHE A 136 -15.29 7.75 -14.98
CA PHE A 136 -13.94 7.23 -14.89
C PHE A 136 -13.01 8.17 -15.63
N VAL A 137 -11.93 8.57 -14.99
CA VAL A 137 -10.92 9.47 -15.56
C VAL A 137 -9.54 8.95 -15.21
N CYS A 138 -8.56 9.21 -16.08
CA CYS A 138 -7.15 9.02 -15.76
C CYS A 138 -6.49 10.38 -15.58
N ALA A 139 -5.96 10.62 -14.38
CA ALA A 139 -5.12 11.76 -14.09
C ALA A 139 -3.67 11.37 -14.39
N GLN A 140 -3.01 12.15 -15.24
CA GLN A 140 -1.62 11.94 -15.59
C GLN A 140 -0.79 13.14 -15.16
N LEU A 141 0.38 12.88 -14.60
CA LEU A 141 1.34 13.88 -14.19
C LEU A 141 2.74 13.26 -14.09
N PRO A 142 3.80 14.06 -14.27
CA PRO A 142 5.15 13.61 -14.01
C PRO A 142 5.38 13.56 -12.50
N ASN A 143 5.54 12.36 -11.93
CA ASN A 143 5.86 12.20 -10.51
C ASN A 143 6.71 10.93 -10.28
N PRO A 144 7.83 10.99 -9.54
CA PRO A 144 8.72 9.84 -9.31
C PRO A 144 8.02 8.62 -8.68
N VAL A 145 7.01 8.81 -7.84
CA VAL A 145 6.22 7.71 -7.26
C VAL A 145 5.49 6.96 -8.36
N LEU A 146 4.92 7.70 -9.32
CA LEU A 146 4.15 7.15 -10.43
C LEU A 146 5.03 6.46 -11.49
N GLU A 147 6.35 6.69 -11.47
CA GLU A 147 7.30 5.91 -12.25
C GLU A 147 7.31 4.44 -11.82
N SER A 148 6.99 4.16 -10.56
CA SER A 148 7.03 2.81 -9.98
C SER A 148 5.65 2.17 -9.85
N ILE A 149 4.63 2.95 -9.50
CA ILE A 149 3.27 2.45 -9.23
C ILE A 149 2.20 3.29 -9.91
N SER A 150 0.96 2.81 -9.93
CA SER A 150 -0.22 3.61 -10.27
C SER A 150 -1.25 3.47 -9.16
N VAL A 151 -2.07 4.50 -8.94
CA VAL A 151 -3.03 4.53 -7.84
C VAL A 151 -4.43 4.79 -8.39
N ILE A 152 -5.42 4.06 -7.89
CA ILE A 152 -6.82 4.25 -8.27
C ILE A 152 -7.58 4.78 -7.06
N ASP A 153 -8.01 6.04 -7.15
CA ASP A 153 -8.98 6.61 -6.22
C ASP A 153 -10.39 6.13 -6.58
N THR A 154 -11.12 5.63 -5.58
CA THR A 154 -12.50 5.18 -5.76
C THR A 154 -13.50 6.16 -5.14
N PRO A 155 -14.72 6.25 -5.68
CA PRO A 155 -15.80 6.95 -5.00
C PRO A 155 -16.03 6.39 -3.59
N GLY A 156 -16.40 7.27 -2.64
CA GLY A 156 -16.75 6.84 -1.29
C GLY A 156 -17.86 5.78 -1.28
N ILE A 157 -17.71 4.75 -0.43
CA ILE A 157 -18.80 3.77 -0.22
C ILE A 157 -19.84 4.39 0.71
N LEU A 158 -21.10 4.45 0.25
CA LEU A 158 -22.24 4.90 1.05
C LEU A 158 -22.54 3.88 2.15
N SER A 159 -22.62 4.34 3.41
CA SER A 159 -22.93 3.50 4.58
C SER A 159 -24.44 3.25 4.80
N GLY A 160 -25.31 3.92 4.04
CA GLY A 160 -26.78 3.87 4.22
C GLY A 160 -27.53 2.88 3.30
N GLU A 161 -28.42 2.08 3.88
CA GLU A 161 -29.20 1.03 3.20
C GLU A 161 -30.21 1.58 2.16
N LYS A 162 -30.74 2.80 2.37
CA LYS A 162 -31.71 3.46 1.47
C LYS A 162 -31.10 4.10 0.21
N GLN A 163 -29.79 4.33 0.17
CA GLN A 163 -29.11 4.95 -0.99
C GLN A 163 -28.30 3.96 -1.83
N ARG A 164 -28.22 2.68 -1.41
CA ARG A 164 -27.65 1.57 -2.21
C ARG A 164 -28.31 1.41 -3.59
N ILE A 165 -29.55 1.87 -3.74
CA ILE A 165 -30.41 1.64 -4.90
C ILE A 165 -30.08 2.56 -6.09
N SER A 166 -29.44 3.72 -5.90
CA SER A 166 -29.30 4.73 -6.98
C SER A 166 -27.93 4.74 -7.70
N ARG A 167 -26.86 4.24 -7.06
CA ARG A 167 -25.49 4.29 -7.63
C ARG A 167 -24.71 2.97 -7.50
N GLY A 168 -25.33 1.92 -6.94
CA GLY A 168 -24.67 0.73 -6.42
C GLY A 168 -24.36 -0.40 -7.41
N GLU A 169 -24.78 -0.34 -8.67
CA GLU A 169 -24.52 -1.42 -9.63
C GLU A 169 -23.09 -1.39 -10.20
N GLY A 170 -22.49 -0.22 -10.42
CA GLY A 170 -21.17 -0.11 -11.03
C GLY A 170 -20.04 -0.68 -10.17
N LEU A 171 -19.92 -0.24 -8.90
CA LEU A 171 -18.85 -0.65 -7.99
C LEU A 171 -18.97 -2.13 -7.58
N ARG A 172 -20.20 -2.62 -7.39
CA ARG A 172 -20.44 -4.04 -7.08
C ARG A 172 -20.15 -4.94 -8.28
N THR A 173 -20.46 -4.50 -9.49
CA THR A 173 -20.19 -5.30 -10.71
C THR A 173 -18.71 -5.26 -11.09
N ALA A 174 -18.01 -4.13 -10.86
CA ALA A 174 -16.57 -4.02 -11.08
C ALA A 174 -15.76 -4.88 -10.09
N VAL A 175 -16.14 -4.88 -8.80
CA VAL A 175 -15.46 -5.69 -7.78
C VAL A 175 -15.89 -7.17 -7.83
N ARG A 176 -17.14 -7.47 -8.23
CA ARG A 176 -17.68 -8.85 -8.31
C ARG A 176 -17.57 -9.47 -9.70
N TYR A 177 -16.84 -8.85 -10.63
CA TYR A 177 -16.74 -9.25 -12.04
C TYR A 177 -16.45 -10.75 -12.24
N ASN A 178 -15.82 -11.43 -11.26
CA ASN A 178 -15.44 -12.83 -11.39
C ASN A 178 -16.33 -13.89 -10.69
N MET A 179 -17.28 -13.54 -9.81
CA MET A 179 -17.76 -14.55 -8.82
C MET A 179 -19.22 -15.00 -8.87
N SER A 180 -20.15 -14.35 -9.60
CA SER A 180 -21.58 -14.65 -9.39
C SER A 180 -22.47 -14.72 -10.64
N ARG A 181 -21.94 -15.01 -11.83
CA ARG A 181 -22.71 -14.88 -13.09
C ARG A 181 -22.91 -16.16 -13.90
N SER A 182 -22.22 -17.25 -13.56
CA SER A 182 -22.20 -18.48 -14.37
C SER A 182 -23.57 -19.11 -14.56
N GLY A 183 -24.43 -19.11 -13.53
CA GLY A 183 -25.76 -19.75 -13.59
C GLY A 183 -26.76 -19.04 -14.52
N ASP A 184 -26.83 -17.71 -14.47
CA ASP A 184 -27.78 -16.93 -15.27
C ASP A 184 -27.34 -16.81 -16.74
N LEU A 185 -26.02 -16.75 -17.00
CA LEU A 185 -25.46 -16.71 -18.35
C LEU A 185 -25.76 -18.00 -19.13
N MET A 186 -25.76 -19.17 -18.46
CA MET A 186 -26.04 -20.46 -19.08
C MET A 186 -27.48 -20.59 -19.63
N GLN A 187 -28.45 -19.87 -19.07
CA GLN A 187 -29.86 -19.93 -19.53
C GLN A 187 -30.08 -19.28 -20.90
N SER A 188 -29.20 -18.35 -21.29
CA SER A 188 -29.30 -17.60 -22.55
C SER A 188 -28.56 -18.24 -23.73
N GLN A 189 -27.89 -19.38 -23.50
CA GLN A 189 -26.99 -20.00 -24.45
C GLN A 189 -27.60 -21.23 -25.11
N ASP A 190 -27.32 -21.40 -26.41
CA ASP A 190 -27.68 -22.61 -27.14
C ASP A 190 -26.60 -23.67 -26.92
N PHE A 191 -26.90 -24.66 -26.08
CA PHE A 191 -25.97 -25.74 -25.73
C PHE A 191 -25.50 -26.55 -26.93
N ASN A 192 -26.26 -26.57 -28.03
CA ASN A 192 -25.84 -27.26 -29.26
C ASN A 192 -24.69 -26.55 -29.98
N LYS A 193 -24.41 -25.30 -29.63
CA LYS A 193 -23.28 -24.52 -30.17
C LYS A 193 -22.00 -24.69 -29.37
N PHE A 194 -22.02 -25.44 -28.26
CA PHE A 194 -20.82 -25.67 -27.47
C PHE A 194 -19.87 -26.65 -28.15
N GLN A 195 -18.58 -26.34 -28.04
CA GLN A 195 -17.54 -27.16 -28.62
C GLN A 195 -17.33 -28.44 -27.80
N PRO A 196 -17.06 -29.58 -28.45
CA PRO A 196 -16.77 -30.83 -27.74
C PRO A 196 -15.46 -30.75 -26.95
N LEU A 197 -15.29 -31.66 -25.99
CA LEU A 197 -14.09 -31.75 -25.17
C LEU A 197 -12.84 -31.97 -26.05
N LYS A 198 -11.81 -31.14 -25.88
CA LYS A 198 -10.57 -31.20 -26.65
C LYS A 198 -9.39 -31.45 -25.71
N ASN A 199 -9.19 -32.73 -25.39
CA ASN A 199 -8.19 -33.20 -24.42
C ASN A 199 -6.80 -32.60 -24.65
N LYS A 200 -6.37 -32.47 -25.90
CA LYS A 200 -5.07 -31.88 -26.23
C LYS A 200 -4.88 -30.45 -25.68
N LEU A 201 -5.92 -29.62 -25.69
CA LEU A 201 -5.83 -28.26 -25.14
C LEU A 201 -5.77 -28.29 -23.61
N LEU A 202 -6.51 -29.20 -22.97
CA LEU A 202 -6.48 -29.40 -21.53
C LEU A 202 -5.11 -29.92 -21.07
N GLU A 203 -4.60 -30.97 -21.71
CA GLU A 203 -3.25 -31.51 -21.49
C GLU A 203 -2.17 -30.43 -21.63
N THR A 204 -2.32 -29.54 -22.62
CA THR A 204 -1.39 -28.42 -22.83
C THR A 204 -1.37 -27.44 -21.65
N VAL A 205 -2.54 -27.18 -21.03
CA VAL A 205 -2.66 -26.32 -19.84
C VAL A 205 -2.17 -27.06 -18.58
N ASP A 206 -2.47 -28.36 -18.45
CA ASP A 206 -1.99 -29.17 -17.33
C ASP A 206 -0.45 -29.25 -17.33
N GLU A 207 0.18 -29.46 -18.49
CA GLU A 207 1.64 -29.41 -18.65
C GLU A 207 2.20 -28.03 -18.29
N MET A 208 1.52 -26.95 -18.69
CA MET A 208 1.93 -25.59 -18.34
C MET A 208 1.94 -25.38 -16.82
N LEU A 209 0.88 -25.80 -16.13
CA LEU A 209 0.77 -25.67 -14.67
C LEU A 209 1.77 -26.56 -13.93
N ALA A 210 1.99 -27.79 -14.41
CA ALA A 210 2.86 -28.77 -13.75
C ALA A 210 4.36 -28.49 -13.94
N HIS A 211 4.76 -28.00 -15.12
CA HIS A 211 6.18 -27.92 -15.50
C HIS A 211 6.63 -26.50 -15.85
N ASP A 212 5.91 -25.81 -16.75
CA ASP A 212 6.36 -24.51 -17.27
C ASP A 212 6.37 -23.43 -16.16
N ILE A 213 5.32 -23.38 -15.32
CA ILE A 213 5.25 -22.46 -14.17
C ILE A 213 6.35 -22.76 -13.13
N ALA A 214 6.63 -24.05 -12.88
CA ALA A 214 7.67 -24.43 -11.93
C ALA A 214 9.04 -23.91 -12.36
N HIS A 215 9.34 -23.92 -13.67
CA HIS A 215 10.56 -23.33 -14.21
C HIS A 215 10.57 -21.79 -14.07
N LEU A 216 9.45 -21.11 -14.32
CA LEU A 216 9.34 -19.67 -14.09
C LEU A 216 9.58 -19.28 -12.64
N MET A 217 9.17 -20.08 -11.66
CA MET A 217 9.42 -19.81 -10.23
C MET A 217 10.91 -19.80 -9.87
N ILE A 218 11.73 -20.56 -10.60
CA ILE A 218 13.19 -20.52 -10.44
C ILE A 218 13.73 -19.19 -10.98
N LEU A 219 13.22 -18.75 -12.14
CA LEU A 219 13.58 -17.47 -12.74
C LEU A 219 13.16 -16.27 -11.88
N VAL A 220 11.98 -16.31 -11.24
CA VAL A 220 11.54 -15.29 -10.28
C VAL A 220 12.58 -15.07 -9.19
N ARG A 221 13.05 -16.15 -8.55
CA ARG A 221 14.07 -16.05 -7.49
C ARG A 221 15.39 -15.48 -8.00
N GLN A 222 15.79 -15.86 -9.21
CA GLN A 222 17.01 -15.34 -9.84
C GLN A 222 16.87 -13.84 -10.16
N GLU A 223 15.74 -13.42 -10.72
CA GLU A 223 15.45 -12.00 -10.97
C GLU A 223 15.38 -11.18 -9.69
N GLU A 224 14.74 -11.68 -8.63
CA GLU A 224 14.67 -11.03 -7.32
C GLU A 224 16.05 -10.86 -6.67
N THR A 225 16.98 -11.79 -6.92
CA THR A 225 18.34 -11.72 -6.38
C THR A 225 19.25 -10.79 -7.21
N GLN A 226 19.00 -10.67 -8.51
CA GLN A 226 19.82 -9.86 -9.43
C GLN A 226 19.35 -8.41 -9.54
N LYS A 227 18.05 -8.14 -9.36
CA LYS A 227 17.51 -6.79 -9.40
C LYS A 227 17.70 -6.12 -8.03
N PRO A 228 18.25 -4.90 -7.95
CA PRO A 228 18.22 -4.15 -6.71
C PRO A 228 16.76 -3.97 -6.29
N VAL A 229 16.48 -3.97 -4.98
CA VAL A 229 15.13 -3.75 -4.44
C VAL A 229 14.56 -2.50 -5.09
N GLN A 230 13.55 -2.68 -5.96
CA GLN A 230 12.94 -1.57 -6.68
C GLN A 230 12.02 -0.84 -5.71
N MET A 231 12.62 0.02 -4.90
CA MET A 231 11.91 0.87 -3.97
C MET A 231 11.19 1.96 -4.74
N VAL A 232 9.97 2.28 -4.32
CA VAL A 232 9.25 3.47 -4.77
C VAL A 232 10.09 4.69 -4.37
N LYS A 233 10.36 5.59 -5.31
CA LYS A 233 11.20 6.78 -5.10
C LYS A 233 10.35 8.04 -5.13
N GLY A 234 10.79 9.06 -4.39
CA GLY A 234 10.16 10.37 -4.32
C GLY A 234 8.85 10.39 -3.54
N GLY A 235 8.27 11.59 -3.42
CA GLY A 235 7.10 11.83 -2.56
C GLY A 235 7.40 11.42 -1.11
N ALA A 236 6.39 10.91 -0.41
CA ALA A 236 6.52 10.52 1.00
C ALA A 236 7.48 9.34 1.26
N PHE A 237 8.04 8.73 0.19
CA PHE A 237 9.00 7.64 0.28
C PHE A 237 10.45 8.13 0.28
N GLU A 238 10.70 9.41 0.02
CA GLU A 238 12.04 9.98 0.01
C GLU A 238 12.55 10.20 1.44
N GLY A 239 13.80 9.81 1.73
CA GLY A 239 14.42 9.99 3.04
C GLY A 239 13.93 9.07 4.16
N THR A 240 12.99 8.14 3.90
CA THR A 240 12.44 7.23 4.93
C THR A 240 12.95 5.79 4.76
N GLN A 241 13.66 5.26 5.76
CA GLN A 241 14.05 3.83 5.77
C GLN A 241 12.85 2.90 6.05
N ASN A 242 11.81 3.41 6.72
CA ASN A 242 10.63 2.65 7.16
C ASN A 242 9.38 2.91 6.30
N GLY A 243 9.53 3.61 5.17
CA GLY A 243 8.43 3.97 4.27
C GLY A 243 7.58 5.17 4.73
N PRO A 244 6.53 5.51 3.98
CA PRO A 244 5.83 6.80 4.07
C PRO A 244 4.88 6.91 5.27
N PHE A 245 4.73 5.85 6.05
CA PHE A 245 3.78 5.78 7.17
C PHE A 245 4.43 5.97 8.54
N GLY A 246 5.76 6.16 8.57
CA GLY A 246 6.49 6.48 9.80
C GLY A 246 6.49 7.98 10.13
N HIS A 247 6.26 8.84 9.13
CA HIS A 247 6.21 10.29 9.32
C HIS A 247 4.78 10.74 9.67
N GLY A 248 4.67 11.53 10.73
CA GLY A 248 3.43 12.20 11.17
C GLY A 248 2.58 11.53 12.26
N TYR A 249 2.71 10.22 12.54
CA TYR A 249 2.08 9.57 13.70
C TYR A 249 3.13 9.24 14.77
N GLY A 250 3.39 10.19 15.66
CA GLY A 250 4.32 10.02 16.79
C GLY A 250 5.73 10.57 16.58
N GLU A 251 5.94 11.44 15.57
CA GLU A 251 7.24 12.09 15.25
C GLU A 251 7.91 12.76 16.45
N GLY A 252 7.13 13.29 17.38
CA GLY A 252 7.65 13.81 18.63
C GLY A 252 8.49 12.80 19.43
N ALA A 253 8.10 11.54 19.40
CA ALA A 253 8.83 10.46 20.06
C ALA A 253 9.76 9.69 19.12
N GLY A 254 9.84 10.08 17.85
CA GLY A 254 10.69 9.45 16.82
C GLY A 254 11.90 10.28 16.40
N GLU A 255 12.00 11.55 16.83
CA GLU A 255 13.23 12.33 16.63
C GLU A 255 14.45 11.53 17.16
N GLY A 256 15.47 11.36 16.33
CA GLY A 256 16.72 10.69 16.70
C GLY A 256 16.65 9.15 16.82
N ILE A 257 15.67 8.47 16.22
CA ILE A 257 15.70 7.00 16.05
C ILE A 257 16.99 6.52 15.36
N ASP A 258 17.51 7.33 14.43
CA ASP A 258 18.73 7.05 13.68
C ASP A 258 20.02 7.57 14.37
N ASP A 259 19.88 8.29 15.49
CA ASP A 259 21.02 8.77 16.29
C ASP A 259 21.46 7.66 17.26
N ALA A 260 22.75 7.31 17.25
CA ALA A 260 23.31 6.31 18.17
C ALA A 260 23.29 6.77 19.65
N ASP A 261 23.16 8.07 19.88
CA ASP A 261 23.15 8.71 21.19
C ASP A 261 21.71 9.00 21.66
N TRP A 262 21.50 9.07 22.98
CA TRP A 262 20.19 9.37 23.56
C TRP A 262 19.69 10.75 23.11
N VAL A 263 18.51 10.80 22.49
CA VAL A 263 17.94 11.99 21.83
C VAL A 263 17.89 13.22 22.76
N VAL A 264 17.60 12.99 24.03
CA VAL A 264 17.48 14.03 25.06
C VAL A 264 18.84 14.58 25.48
N ALA A 265 19.95 13.87 25.20
CA ALA A 265 21.30 14.27 25.61
C ALA A 265 21.70 15.66 25.08
N ARG A 266 21.19 16.07 23.90
CA ARG A 266 21.45 17.39 23.33
C ARG A 266 20.92 18.53 24.20
N ASP A 267 19.70 18.37 24.72
CA ASP A 267 19.01 19.38 25.52
C ASP A 267 19.18 19.17 27.04
N LYS A 268 19.75 18.03 27.46
CA LYS A 268 19.94 17.67 28.88
C LYS A 268 20.60 18.77 29.72
N PRO A 269 21.67 19.47 29.28
CA PRO A 269 22.28 20.53 30.09
C PRO A 269 21.29 21.64 30.48
N MET A 270 20.37 22.01 29.59
CA MET A 270 19.34 23.02 29.86
C MET A 270 18.32 22.50 30.88
N TYR A 271 17.95 21.22 30.80
CA TYR A 271 17.02 20.61 31.75
C TYR A 271 17.66 20.40 33.13
N ASP A 272 18.95 20.09 33.18
CA ASP A 272 19.71 19.95 34.43
C ASP A 272 19.75 21.28 35.21
N GLU A 273 19.91 22.42 34.54
CA GLU A 273 19.84 23.74 35.20
C GLU A 273 18.49 23.97 35.92
N ILE A 274 17.40 23.59 35.26
CA ILE A 274 16.05 23.67 35.85
C ILE A 274 15.93 22.66 37.00
N PHE A 275 16.39 21.43 36.80
CA PHE A 275 16.36 20.35 37.79
C PHE A 275 17.03 20.75 39.10
N TYR A 276 18.25 21.29 39.04
CA TYR A 276 18.98 21.71 40.24
C TYR A 276 18.36 22.93 40.91
N THR A 277 17.71 23.82 40.16
CA THR A 277 16.95 24.95 40.73
C THR A 277 15.77 24.47 41.59
N LEU A 278 15.21 23.29 41.30
CA LEU A 278 14.13 22.67 42.09
C LEU A 278 14.61 22.01 43.40
N SER A 279 15.91 22.12 43.73
CA SER A 279 16.52 21.60 44.96
C SER A 279 16.27 20.10 45.18
N PRO A 280 16.84 19.22 44.32
CA PRO A 280 16.69 17.78 44.46
C PRO A 280 17.28 17.28 45.78
N VAL A 281 16.67 16.24 46.34
CA VAL A 281 17.14 15.55 47.55
C VAL A 281 17.65 14.17 47.13
N ASN A 282 18.89 13.84 47.43
CA ASN A 282 19.56 12.60 46.99
C ASN A 282 19.51 12.39 45.46
N GLY A 283 19.63 13.47 44.69
CA GLY A 283 19.62 13.40 43.22
C GLY A 283 18.24 13.15 42.61
N LYS A 284 17.15 13.24 43.39
CA LYS A 284 15.77 13.13 42.89
C LYS A 284 14.91 14.30 43.34
N ILE A 285 13.94 14.69 42.51
CA ILE A 285 12.88 15.64 42.87
C ILE A 285 11.58 14.91 43.19
N THR A 286 10.80 15.47 44.10
CA THR A 286 9.48 14.90 44.44
C THR A 286 8.48 15.15 43.31
N GLY A 287 7.50 14.26 43.15
CA GLY A 287 6.41 14.48 42.19
C GLY A 287 5.63 15.78 42.41
N ALA A 288 5.58 16.29 43.64
CA ALA A 288 5.01 17.61 43.93
C ALA A 288 5.84 18.77 43.34
N ASN A 289 7.17 18.68 43.38
CA ASN A 289 8.06 19.69 42.80
C ASN A 289 8.05 19.60 41.27
N ALA A 290 8.18 18.39 40.73
CA ALA A 290 8.13 18.15 39.30
C ALA A 290 6.79 18.60 38.69
N LYS A 291 5.66 18.25 39.31
CA LYS A 291 4.33 18.68 38.84
C LYS A 291 4.19 20.20 38.83
N ARG A 292 4.72 20.91 39.84
CA ARG A 292 4.71 22.38 39.87
C ARG A 292 5.46 22.98 38.69
N GLU A 293 6.56 22.36 38.27
CA GLU A 293 7.30 22.79 37.08
C GLU A 293 6.53 22.46 35.79
N MET A 294 6.08 21.21 35.65
CA MET A 294 5.38 20.74 34.45
C MET A 294 4.11 21.55 34.14
N VAL A 295 3.37 22.00 35.15
CA VAL A 295 2.14 22.81 34.97
C VAL A 295 2.43 24.18 34.33
N LYS A 296 3.66 24.71 34.44
CA LYS A 296 4.03 25.98 33.80
C LYS A 296 4.00 25.91 32.26
N SER A 297 4.10 24.70 31.69
CA SER A 297 3.94 24.46 30.24
C SER A 297 2.54 24.76 29.71
N LYS A 298 1.54 24.94 30.59
CA LYS A 298 0.12 25.15 30.24
C LYS A 298 -0.54 24.00 29.48
N LEU A 299 0.07 22.81 29.49
CA LEU A 299 -0.55 21.60 28.95
C LEU A 299 -1.70 21.11 29.86
N PRO A 300 -2.75 20.45 29.30
CA PRO A 300 -3.81 19.87 30.11
C PRO A 300 -3.29 18.85 31.13
N ASN A 301 -3.89 18.79 32.33
CA ASN A 301 -3.49 17.83 33.38
C ASN A 301 -3.53 16.36 32.93
N THR A 302 -4.43 16.02 31.98
CA THR A 302 -4.50 14.68 31.38
C THR A 302 -3.24 14.34 30.59
N VAL A 303 -2.70 15.32 29.87
CA VAL A 303 -1.46 15.21 29.09
C VAL A 303 -0.25 15.14 30.01
N LEU A 304 -0.18 16.02 31.02
CA LEU A 304 0.90 16.00 32.01
C LEU A 304 0.94 14.68 32.80
N GLY A 305 -0.22 14.09 33.10
CA GLY A 305 -0.30 12.76 33.71
C GLY A 305 0.22 11.65 32.80
N LYS A 306 -0.01 11.74 31.48
CA LYS A 306 0.57 10.81 30.49
C LYS A 306 2.09 10.96 30.43
N ILE A 307 2.61 12.20 30.40
CA ILE A 307 4.05 12.48 30.40
C ILE A 307 4.71 11.93 31.67
N TRP A 308 4.12 12.18 32.84
CA TRP A 308 4.61 11.64 34.11
C TRP A 308 4.76 10.12 34.05
N LYS A 309 3.73 9.41 33.60
CA LYS A 309 3.72 7.95 33.51
C LYS A 309 4.80 7.41 32.54
N LEU A 310 5.15 8.17 31.51
CA LEU A 310 6.19 7.81 30.55
C LEU A 310 7.60 8.12 31.08
N ALA A 311 7.75 9.18 31.89
CA ALA A 311 9.03 9.65 32.40
C ALA A 311 9.49 8.95 33.68
N ASP A 312 8.55 8.59 34.57
CA ASP A 312 8.80 7.84 35.83
C ASP A 312 9.00 6.35 35.52
N ILE A 313 10.22 6.00 35.08
CA ILE A 313 10.54 4.67 34.52
C ILE A 313 10.63 3.62 35.62
N ASP A 314 11.29 3.95 36.73
CA ASP A 314 11.42 3.05 37.88
C ASP A 314 10.17 3.07 38.80
N LYS A 315 9.21 3.96 38.53
CA LYS A 315 7.90 4.05 39.20
C LYS A 315 8.01 4.30 40.70
N ASP A 316 9.06 5.00 41.13
CA ASP A 316 9.27 5.32 42.53
C ASP A 316 8.52 6.60 42.97
N GLY A 317 7.86 7.29 42.04
CA GLY A 317 7.08 8.50 42.30
C GLY A 317 7.93 9.76 42.48
N LEU A 318 9.22 9.66 42.21
CA LEU A 318 10.21 10.72 42.14
C LEU A 318 10.74 10.80 40.70
N LEU A 319 11.49 11.86 40.37
CA LEU A 319 12.22 11.91 39.10
C LEU A 319 13.68 12.20 39.39
N ASP A 320 14.58 11.40 38.86
CA ASP A 320 16.00 11.75 38.76
C ASP A 320 16.26 12.74 37.62
N ASP A 321 17.52 13.11 37.40
CA ASP A 321 17.90 14.11 36.41
C ASP A 321 17.62 13.64 34.97
N GLU A 322 17.79 12.35 34.67
CA GLU A 322 17.49 11.79 33.35
C GLU A 322 15.99 11.67 33.10
N GLU A 323 15.21 11.24 34.10
CA GLU A 323 13.75 11.15 34.04
C GLU A 323 13.12 12.54 33.93
N PHE A 324 13.67 13.54 34.61
CA PHE A 324 13.24 14.92 34.48
C PHE A 324 13.57 15.52 33.11
N ALA A 325 14.75 15.23 32.58
CA ALA A 325 15.12 15.63 31.21
C ALA A 325 14.17 15.01 30.18
N LEU A 326 13.84 13.71 30.33
CA LEU A 326 12.85 13.04 29.49
C LEU A 326 11.47 13.68 29.60
N ALA A 327 11.00 14.00 30.81
CA ALA A 327 9.72 14.68 31.02
C ALA A 327 9.66 16.03 30.30
N ASN A 328 10.72 16.84 30.37
CA ASN A 328 10.77 18.14 29.69
C ASN A 328 10.86 18.00 28.17
N HIS A 329 11.59 17.01 27.67
CA HIS A 329 11.63 16.72 26.24
C HIS A 329 10.24 16.32 25.71
N LEU A 330 9.50 15.45 26.41
CA LEU A 330 8.12 15.10 26.05
C LEU A 330 7.15 16.29 26.12
N ILE A 331 7.37 17.24 27.04
CA ILE A 331 6.61 18.49 27.09
C ILE A 331 6.91 19.34 25.84
N LYS A 332 8.19 19.53 25.49
CA LYS A 332 8.62 20.28 24.30
C LYS A 332 7.99 19.70 23.03
N VAL A 333 8.13 18.39 22.85
CA VAL A 333 7.49 17.60 21.79
C VAL A 333 5.99 17.88 21.68
N LYS A 334 5.30 17.92 22.83
CA LYS A 334 3.86 18.15 22.84
C LYS A 334 3.48 19.61 22.54
N LEU A 335 4.33 20.57 22.92
CA LEU A 335 4.17 21.98 22.62
C LEU A 335 4.42 22.29 21.14
N GLU A 336 5.28 21.52 20.48
CA GLU A 336 5.53 21.58 19.02
C GLU A 336 4.37 20.99 18.19
N GLY A 337 3.38 20.40 18.85
CA GLY A 337 2.14 19.92 18.23
C GLY A 337 2.09 18.41 18.01
N HIS A 338 3.14 17.67 18.35
CA HIS A 338 3.20 16.23 18.15
C HIS A 338 2.38 15.45 19.20
N GLU A 339 1.99 14.22 18.86
CA GLU A 339 1.34 13.31 19.79
C GLU A 339 2.35 12.55 20.65
N LEU A 340 1.97 12.30 21.91
CA LEU A 340 2.76 11.51 22.84
C LEU A 340 2.56 10.02 22.58
N PRO A 341 3.63 9.20 22.60
CA PRO A 341 3.54 7.77 22.36
C PRO A 341 2.73 7.09 23.47
N ASN A 342 2.17 5.91 23.18
CA ASN A 342 1.43 5.15 24.20
C ASN A 342 2.36 4.41 25.15
N ASP A 343 3.49 3.94 24.64
CA ASP A 343 4.57 3.30 25.37
C ASP A 343 5.89 3.99 25.01
N LEU A 344 6.83 4.06 25.95
CA LEU A 344 8.09 4.76 25.74
C LEU A 344 8.99 3.98 24.76
N PRO A 345 9.35 4.53 23.60
CA PRO A 345 10.25 3.89 22.65
C PRO A 345 11.67 3.69 23.20
N CYS A 346 12.38 2.65 22.73
CA CYS A 346 13.70 2.26 23.25
C CYS A 346 14.76 3.37 23.19
N HIS A 347 14.72 4.21 22.15
CA HIS A 347 15.69 5.29 21.95
C HIS A 347 15.42 6.52 22.84
N LEU A 348 14.22 6.64 23.42
CA LEU A 348 13.91 7.66 24.44
C LEU A 348 14.23 7.20 25.87
N ILE A 349 14.48 5.91 26.09
CA ILE A 349 14.85 5.38 27.41
C ILE A 349 16.25 5.93 27.78
N PRO A 350 16.38 6.57 28.96
CA PRO A 350 17.66 7.00 29.50
C PRO A 350 18.69 5.88 29.51
N PRO A 351 19.96 6.15 29.13
CA PRO A 351 21.00 5.12 29.05
C PRO A 351 21.16 4.31 30.34
N SER A 352 21.03 4.95 31.51
CA SER A 352 21.17 4.28 32.81
C SER A 352 20.04 3.28 33.12
N LYS A 353 18.84 3.50 32.54
CA LYS A 353 17.62 2.73 32.81
C LYS A 353 17.32 1.64 31.76
N ARG A 354 18.10 1.52 30.69
CA ARG A 354 17.89 0.53 29.61
C ARG A 354 17.89 -0.93 30.08
N LYS A 355 18.63 -1.25 31.14
CA LYS A 355 18.70 -2.62 31.72
C LYS A 355 17.52 -2.97 32.65
N VAL A 356 16.68 -2.00 32.99
CA VAL A 356 15.52 -2.20 33.90
C VAL A 356 14.29 -2.71 33.13
N ILE A 357 14.35 -2.68 31.78
CA ILE A 357 13.22 -2.95 30.88
C ILE A 357 13.41 -4.26 30.07
N GLU A 358 14.58 -4.91 30.14
CA GLU A 358 14.76 -6.33 29.76
C GLU A 358 14.23 -7.26 30.86
#